data_AF-A0A1T4UHC4-F1
#
_entry.id   AF-A0A1T4UHC4-F1
#
_cell.length_a   1.000
_cell.length_b   1.000
_cell.length_c   1.000
_cell.angle_alpha   90.00
_cell.angle_beta   90.00
_cell.angle_gamma   90.00
#
_symmetry.space_group_name_H-M   'P 1'
#
loop_
_entity.id
_entity.type
_entity.pdbx_description
1 polymer ?
#
loop_
_entity_poly.entity_id
_entity_poly.type
_entity_poly.pdbx_seq_one_letter_code
_entity_poly.pdbx_strand_id
1 'polypeptide(L)'
;MSLAHYTQLQQRNGQKVKQSPSESLGMVLPELTQGNLSIKRDEMDIHAVCEAITQFVPQSGWVCYRDAVVIENHAPTRTDVVEAEYFNGECTLVIKLLSGHNYQVLTLSNDTGDNVTKVYREQHFLLRGDQKSQAQQAVYRLWFEQENTGRWLPLVQQFIGFAGEGEQ
;
A
#
# COMPACT_ATOMS: atom_id res chain seq x y z
N MET A 1 -21.44 -6.05 -6.18
CA MET A 1 -22.00 -4.84 -5.56
C MET A 1 -21.20 -3.70 -6.12
N SER A 2 -21.76 -2.92 -7.04
CA SER A 2 -21.01 -1.83 -7.68
C SER A 2 -20.52 -0.81 -6.63
N LEU A 3 -19.47 -0.06 -6.96
CA LEU A 3 -18.99 1.03 -6.10
C LEU A 3 -20.11 2.03 -5.79
N ALA A 4 -20.94 2.38 -6.79
CA ALA A 4 -22.10 3.26 -6.57
C ALA A 4 -23.09 2.70 -5.53
N HIS A 5 -23.38 1.40 -5.57
CA HIS A 5 -24.24 0.76 -4.57
C HIS A 5 -23.55 0.73 -3.19
N TYR A 6 -22.23 0.51 -3.13
CA TYR A 6 -21.45 0.58 -1.91
C TYR A 6 -21.50 1.98 -1.28
N THR A 7 -21.28 3.03 -2.07
CA THR A 7 -21.36 4.43 -1.61
C THR A 7 -22.75 4.77 -1.08
N GLN A 8 -23.82 4.29 -1.72
CA GLN A 8 -25.19 4.46 -1.21
C GLN A 8 -25.40 3.76 0.14
N LEU A 9 -24.86 2.54 0.31
CA LEU A 9 -24.91 1.81 1.58
C LEU A 9 -24.11 2.54 2.66
N GLN A 10 -22.94 3.07 2.32
CA GLN A 10 -22.10 3.86 3.21
C GLN A 10 -22.84 5.12 3.70
N GLN A 11 -23.45 5.89 2.79
CA GLN A 11 -24.22 7.08 3.14
C GLN A 11 -25.41 6.75 4.05
N ARG A 12 -26.17 5.70 3.72
CA ARG A 12 -27.29 5.23 4.55
C ARG A 12 -26.84 4.76 5.93
N ASN A 13 -25.72 4.04 6.02
CA ASN A 13 -25.16 3.61 7.30
C ASN A 13 -24.68 4.82 8.13
N GLY A 14 -23.93 5.74 7.52
CA GLY A 14 -23.45 6.96 8.19
C GLY A 14 -24.59 7.83 8.73
N GLN A 15 -25.71 7.94 8.01
CA GLN A 15 -26.91 8.64 8.50
C GLN A 15 -27.55 7.92 9.69
N LYS A 16 -27.67 6.60 9.64
CA LYS A 16 -28.23 5.79 10.76
C LYS A 16 -27.36 5.83 12.00
N VAL A 17 -26.03 5.77 11.87
CA VAL A 17 -25.08 5.92 12.99
C VAL A 17 -25.24 7.29 13.67
N LYS A 18 -25.44 8.36 12.89
CA LYS A 18 -25.64 9.72 13.42
C LYS A 18 -27.00 9.92 14.11
N GLN A 19 -28.05 9.25 13.64
CA GLN A 19 -29.42 9.45 14.15
C GLN A 19 -29.81 8.50 15.29
N SER A 20 -29.36 7.24 15.24
CA SER A 20 -29.69 6.19 16.23
C SER A 20 -28.48 5.29 16.46
N PRO A 21 -27.49 5.71 17.29
CA PRO A 21 -26.26 4.94 17.54
C PRO A 21 -26.53 3.51 18.00
N SER A 22 -27.58 3.30 18.80
CA SER A 22 -28.02 2.02 19.37
C SER A 22 -28.73 1.07 18.39
N GLU A 23 -29.19 1.56 17.23
CA GLU A 23 -29.84 0.75 16.17
C GLU A 23 -28.94 0.55 14.95
N SER A 24 -27.76 1.19 14.95
CA SER A 24 -26.76 1.01 13.91
C SER A 24 -26.09 -0.36 14.04
N LEU A 25 -25.71 -0.97 12.92
CA LEU A 25 -24.95 -2.25 12.86
C LEU A 25 -23.54 -2.16 13.47
N GLY A 26 -23.26 -1.14 14.30
CA GLY A 26 -22.07 -1.01 15.13
C GLY A 26 -20.79 -0.57 14.41
N MET A 27 -20.78 -0.42 13.08
CA MET A 27 -19.58 0.02 12.34
C MET A 27 -19.87 0.89 11.13
N VAL A 28 -19.08 1.96 10.98
CA VAL A 28 -19.00 2.80 9.78
C VAL A 28 -18.31 2.01 8.67
N LEU A 29 -18.89 2.00 7.46
CA LEU A 29 -18.25 1.38 6.29
C LEU A 29 -17.06 2.23 5.82
N PRO A 30 -15.90 1.63 5.50
CA PRO A 30 -14.73 2.38 5.09
C PRO A 30 -14.95 3.13 3.77
N GLU A 31 -14.29 4.27 3.61
CA GLU A 31 -14.28 4.96 2.33
C GLU A 31 -13.42 4.18 1.33
N LEU A 32 -13.97 3.96 0.14
CA LEU A 32 -13.29 3.30 -0.97
C LEU A 32 -13.17 4.28 -2.12
N THR A 33 -11.95 4.48 -2.59
CA THR A 33 -11.62 5.32 -3.74
C THR A 33 -11.44 4.43 -4.96
N GLN A 34 -12.05 4.82 -6.06
CA GLN A 34 -11.85 4.15 -7.34
C GLN A 34 -10.43 4.41 -7.84
N GLY A 35 -9.79 3.38 -8.39
CA GLY A 35 -8.51 3.52 -9.07
C GLY A 35 -8.20 2.27 -9.87
N ASN A 36 -7.17 2.33 -10.72
CA ASN A 36 -6.64 1.15 -11.37
C ASN A 36 -5.22 0.92 -10.94
N LEU A 37 -4.88 -0.36 -10.81
CA LEU A 37 -3.57 -0.80 -10.45
C LEU A 37 -3.07 -1.79 -11.49
N SER A 38 -1.88 -1.52 -12.00
CA SER A 38 -1.05 -2.46 -12.73
C SER A 38 -0.04 -3.08 -11.77
N ILE A 39 0.12 -4.40 -11.85
CA ILE A 39 1.05 -5.17 -11.03
C ILE A 39 1.96 -5.93 -11.99
N LYS A 40 3.22 -5.52 -12.08
CA LYS A 40 4.27 -6.29 -12.75
C LYS A 40 5.01 -7.11 -11.72
N ARG A 41 5.29 -8.37 -12.02
CA ARG A 41 6.04 -9.28 -11.15
C ARG A 41 7.27 -9.80 -11.88
N ASP A 42 8.41 -9.69 -11.22
CA ASP A 42 9.69 -10.24 -11.65
C ASP A 42 10.33 -11.02 -10.48
N GLU A 43 11.28 -11.90 -10.80
CA GLU A 43 12.14 -12.56 -9.81
C GLU A 43 13.60 -12.29 -10.18
N MET A 44 14.38 -11.83 -9.19
CA MET A 44 15.71 -11.26 -9.40
C MET A 44 16.65 -11.64 -8.25
N ASP A 45 17.95 -11.66 -8.51
CA ASP A 45 18.95 -11.75 -7.44
C ASP A 45 19.17 -10.39 -6.75
N ILE A 46 19.94 -10.38 -5.66
CA ILE A 46 20.22 -9.15 -4.90
C ILE A 46 20.91 -8.06 -5.73
N HIS A 47 21.77 -8.42 -6.68
CA HIS A 47 22.48 -7.42 -7.49
C HIS A 47 21.52 -6.74 -8.45
N ALA A 48 20.71 -7.52 -9.15
CA ALA A 48 19.65 -7.01 -10.04
C ALA A 48 18.60 -6.19 -9.28
N VAL A 49 18.26 -6.58 -8.04
CA VAL A 49 17.39 -5.78 -7.16
C VAL A 49 18.01 -4.42 -6.85
N CYS A 50 19.29 -4.36 -6.47
CA CYS A 50 19.95 -3.10 -6.17
C CYS A 50 20.02 -2.18 -7.42
N GLU A 51 20.26 -2.75 -8.60
CA GLU A 51 20.20 -2.01 -9.86
C GLU A 51 18.80 -1.48 -10.14
N ALA A 52 17.77 -2.31 -9.98
CA ALA A 52 16.37 -1.92 -10.17
C ALA A 52 15.96 -0.78 -9.23
N ILE A 53 16.33 -0.83 -7.94
CA ILE A 53 16.08 0.25 -6.98
C ILE A 53 16.80 1.53 -7.41
N THR A 54 18.05 1.42 -7.88
CA THR A 54 18.83 2.58 -8.32
C THR A 54 18.18 3.26 -9.54
N GLN A 55 17.70 2.48 -10.51
CA GLN A 55 17.00 2.98 -11.69
C GLN A 55 15.61 3.55 -11.37
N PHE A 56 14.98 3.05 -10.31
CA PHE A 56 13.66 3.49 -9.88
C PHE A 56 13.64 4.90 -9.26
N VAL A 57 14.80 5.37 -8.77
CA VAL A 57 14.99 6.70 -8.14
C VAL A 57 13.96 6.97 -7.03
N PRO A 58 14.00 6.18 -5.95
CA PRO A 58 13.01 6.28 -4.89
C PRO A 58 13.09 7.62 -4.14
N GLN A 59 11.92 8.19 -3.84
CA GLN A 59 11.79 9.41 -3.03
C GLN A 59 11.62 9.06 -1.55
N SER A 60 10.95 7.94 -1.27
CA SER A 60 10.76 7.37 0.06
C SER A 60 10.89 5.86 0.02
N GLY A 61 11.24 5.26 1.14
CA GLY A 61 11.31 3.81 1.25
C GLY A 61 11.69 3.33 2.63
N TRP A 62 11.52 2.04 2.85
CA TRP A 62 12.04 1.35 4.02
C TRP A 62 12.61 0.00 3.62
N VAL A 63 13.53 -0.47 4.43
CA VAL A 63 14.21 -1.75 4.26
C VAL A 63 14.16 -2.51 5.57
N CYS A 64 13.66 -3.73 5.51
CA CYS A 64 13.72 -4.70 6.57
C CYS A 64 14.93 -5.61 6.34
N TYR A 65 15.92 -5.45 7.20
CA TYR A 65 17.04 -6.38 7.35
C TYR A 65 16.71 -7.43 8.42
N ARG A 66 17.58 -8.41 8.62
CA ARG A 66 17.35 -9.48 9.62
C ARG A 66 17.24 -8.98 11.06
N ASP A 67 17.87 -7.85 11.36
CA ASP A 67 18.01 -7.30 12.70
C ASP A 67 17.23 -5.99 12.93
N ALA A 68 16.82 -5.31 11.85
CA ALA A 68 16.23 -3.99 11.95
C ALA A 68 15.35 -3.65 10.74
N VAL A 69 14.42 -2.72 10.96
CA VAL A 69 13.73 -2.00 9.89
C VAL A 69 14.24 -0.56 9.91
N VAL A 70 14.68 -0.08 8.75
CA VAL A 70 15.19 1.28 8.58
C VAL A 70 14.41 2.00 7.50
N ILE A 71 14.33 3.33 7.62
CA ILE A 71 13.79 4.20 6.58
C ILE A 71 14.97 4.64 5.72
N GLU A 72 14.98 4.21 4.46
CA GLU A 72 16.03 4.49 3.49
C GLU A 72 15.40 4.60 2.10
N ASN A 73 15.83 5.57 1.32
CA ASN A 73 15.35 5.83 -0.03
C ASN A 73 16.48 5.66 -1.07
N HIS A 74 17.33 4.65 -0.87
CA HIS A 74 18.37 4.27 -1.82
C HIS A 74 18.52 2.76 -1.82
N ALA A 75 19.23 2.23 -2.82
CA ALA A 75 19.56 0.80 -2.85
C ALA A 75 20.29 0.38 -1.56
N PRO A 76 19.97 -0.80 -1.00
CA PRO A 76 20.59 -1.27 0.23
C PRO A 76 22.07 -1.59 -0.01
N THR A 77 22.90 -1.22 0.96
CA THR A 77 24.34 -1.56 0.94
C THR A 77 24.62 -2.95 1.52
N ARG A 78 23.67 -3.48 2.31
CA ARG A 78 23.73 -4.81 2.91
C ARG A 78 23.01 -5.82 2.03
N THR A 79 23.43 -7.08 2.13
CA THR A 79 22.89 -8.20 1.33
C THR A 79 21.84 -9.03 2.07
N ASP A 80 21.63 -8.76 3.37
CA ASP A 80 20.70 -9.49 4.23
C ASP A 80 19.30 -8.85 4.29
N VAL A 81 18.89 -8.23 3.19
CA VAL A 81 17.55 -7.68 2.99
C VAL A 81 16.53 -8.83 3.04
N VAL A 82 15.47 -8.64 3.81
CA VAL A 82 14.35 -9.58 3.90
C VAL A 82 13.18 -9.04 3.10
N GLU A 83 12.83 -7.78 3.30
CA GLU A 83 11.76 -7.07 2.59
C GLU A 83 12.15 -5.61 2.42
N ALA A 84 11.65 -4.96 1.37
CA ALA A 84 11.77 -3.52 1.20
C ALA A 84 10.61 -2.99 0.38
N GLU A 85 10.17 -1.78 0.67
CA GLU A 85 9.25 -1.05 -0.21
C GLU A 85 9.79 0.34 -0.49
N TYR A 86 9.64 0.77 -1.74
CA TYR A 86 10.08 2.08 -2.19
C TYR A 86 8.98 2.76 -2.99
N PHE A 87 8.85 4.06 -2.84
CA PHE A 87 7.90 4.90 -3.58
C PHE A 87 8.62 6.08 -4.22
N ASN A 88 8.37 6.33 -5.51
CA ASN A 88 9.02 7.39 -6.28
C ASN A 88 8.09 8.57 -6.61
N GLY A 89 6.91 8.65 -5.99
CA GLY A 89 5.89 9.66 -6.27
C GLY A 89 4.74 9.16 -7.14
N GLU A 90 4.97 8.12 -7.95
CA GLU A 90 3.96 7.59 -8.88
C GLU A 90 3.78 6.09 -8.75
N CYS A 91 4.90 5.36 -8.63
CA CYS A 91 4.96 3.92 -8.59
C CYS A 91 5.52 3.45 -7.24
N THR A 92 5.26 2.18 -6.92
CA THR A 92 5.83 1.50 -5.75
C THR A 92 6.59 0.26 -6.20
N LEU A 93 7.79 0.06 -5.68
CA LEU A 93 8.50 -1.21 -5.73
C LEU A 93 8.31 -1.95 -4.42
N VAL A 94 7.91 -3.21 -4.51
CA VAL A 94 7.83 -4.15 -3.38
C VAL A 94 8.83 -5.26 -3.60
N ILE A 95 9.72 -5.48 -2.64
CA ILE A 95 10.78 -6.45 -2.71
C ILE A 95 10.62 -7.41 -1.53
N LYS A 96 10.62 -8.71 -1.82
CA LYS A 96 10.48 -9.76 -0.81
C LYS A 96 11.41 -10.92 -1.10
N LEU A 97 12.22 -11.29 -0.12
CA LEU A 97 13.07 -12.47 -0.20
C LEU A 97 12.20 -13.73 -0.33
N LEU A 98 12.46 -14.52 -1.38
CA LEU A 98 11.81 -15.81 -1.58
C LEU A 98 12.64 -16.93 -0.93
N SER A 99 13.90 -17.05 -1.36
CA SER A 99 14.83 -18.05 -0.84
C SER A 99 16.27 -17.69 -1.21
N GLY A 100 17.22 -17.95 -0.31
CA GLY A 100 18.65 -17.72 -0.57
C GLY A 100 18.95 -16.26 -0.93
N HIS A 101 19.22 -16.01 -2.21
CA HIS A 101 19.48 -14.69 -2.77
C HIS A 101 18.46 -14.27 -3.84
N ASN A 102 17.35 -15.00 -3.98
CA ASN A 102 16.29 -14.72 -4.94
C ASN A 102 15.17 -13.94 -4.28
N TYR A 103 14.77 -12.85 -4.93
CA TYR A 103 13.75 -11.92 -4.49
C TYR A 103 12.62 -11.88 -5.50
N GLN A 104 11.40 -11.78 -5.00
CA GLN A 104 10.27 -11.30 -5.77
C GLN A 104 10.31 -9.78 -5.77
N VAL A 105 10.16 -9.20 -6.96
CA VAL A 105 10.02 -7.76 -7.16
C VAL A 105 8.67 -7.51 -7.79
N LEU A 106 7.82 -6.73 -7.13
CA LEU A 106 6.58 -6.22 -7.69
C LEU A 106 6.74 -4.73 -8.01
N THR A 107 6.33 -4.33 -9.21
CA THR A 107 6.12 -2.92 -9.53
C THR A 107 4.63 -2.65 -9.57
N LEU A 108 4.19 -1.73 -8.71
CA LEU A 108 2.81 -1.30 -8.58
C LEU A 108 2.70 0.12 -9.16
N SER A 109 1.91 0.29 -10.20
CA SER A 109 1.68 1.60 -10.82
C SER A 109 0.20 1.86 -11.01
N ASN A 110 -0.20 3.13 -10.85
CA ASN A 110 -1.56 3.52 -11.19
C ASN A 110 -1.73 3.38 -12.70
N ASP A 111 -2.77 2.67 -13.11
CA ASP A 111 -3.13 2.52 -14.53
C ASP A 111 -4.23 3.53 -14.88
N THR A 112 -4.23 4.03 -16.11
CA THR A 112 -5.24 4.97 -16.63
C THR A 112 -6.40 4.26 -17.30
N GLY A 113 -6.48 2.93 -17.23
CA GLY A 113 -7.57 2.16 -17.85
C GLY A 113 -8.96 2.54 -17.33
N ASP A 114 -9.98 2.46 -18.17
CA ASP A 114 -11.36 2.84 -17.77
C ASP A 114 -12.10 1.75 -16.96
N ASN A 115 -11.42 0.67 -16.57
CA ASN A 115 -12.10 -0.51 -16.03
C ASN A 115 -12.21 -0.47 -14.50
N VAL A 116 -13.41 -0.15 -14.01
CA VAL A 116 -13.76 0.12 -12.60
C VAL A 116 -13.81 -1.15 -11.71
N THR A 117 -12.95 -2.14 -11.96
CA THR A 117 -12.96 -3.39 -11.17
C THR A 117 -12.14 -3.28 -9.89
N LYS A 118 -11.36 -2.20 -9.71
CA LYS A 118 -10.47 -2.01 -8.57
C LYS A 118 -10.80 -0.75 -7.79
N VAL A 119 -10.59 -0.85 -6.48
CA VAL A 119 -10.76 0.25 -5.52
C VAL A 119 -9.67 0.14 -4.47
N TYR A 120 -9.40 1.23 -3.76
CA TYR A 120 -8.48 1.19 -2.62
C TYR A 120 -9.01 2.02 -1.46
N ARG A 121 -8.44 1.78 -0.28
CA ARG A 121 -8.52 2.71 0.85
C ARG A 121 -7.13 3.03 1.34
N GLU A 122 -6.92 4.25 1.82
CA GLU A 122 -5.66 4.62 2.46
C GLU A 122 -5.69 4.24 3.93
N GLN A 123 -4.53 3.79 4.43
CA GLN A 123 -4.32 3.40 5.80
C GLN A 123 -3.01 3.99 6.30
N HIS A 124 -3.11 4.67 7.43
CA HIS A 124 -1.98 5.31 8.10
C HIS A 124 -1.54 4.42 9.26
N PHE A 125 -0.26 4.05 9.28
CA PHE A 125 0.34 3.24 10.32
C PHE A 125 1.33 4.07 11.12
N LEU A 126 1.13 4.16 12.43
CA LEU A 126 2.07 4.83 13.32
C LEU A 126 3.39 4.06 13.36
N LEU A 127 4.50 4.80 13.23
CA LEU A 127 5.83 4.22 13.32
C LEU A 127 6.27 4.02 14.78
N ARG A 128 7.22 3.09 14.97
CA ARG A 128 7.84 2.83 16.27
C ARG A 128 8.64 4.06 16.71
N GLY A 129 8.78 4.23 18.03
CA GLY A 129 9.35 5.44 18.63
C GLY A 129 10.77 5.79 18.16
N ASP A 130 11.58 4.78 17.82
CA ASP A 130 12.92 4.90 17.25
C ASP A 130 12.94 5.44 15.82
N GLN A 131 11.86 5.27 15.05
CA GLN A 131 11.71 5.77 13.69
C GLN A 131 10.99 7.12 13.62
N LYS A 132 10.38 7.57 14.72
CA LYS A 132 9.61 8.82 14.80
C LYS A 132 10.40 10.09 14.49
N SER A 133 11.72 10.05 14.66
CA SER A 133 12.61 11.16 14.29
C SER A 133 12.65 11.43 12.79
N GLN A 134 12.28 10.45 11.96
CA GLN A 134 12.31 10.55 10.50
C GLN A 134 10.90 10.68 9.89
N ALA A 135 9.92 9.99 10.45
CA ALA A 135 8.52 10.08 10.04
C ALA A 135 7.58 9.63 11.17
N GLN A 136 6.34 10.09 11.19
CA GLN A 136 5.37 9.66 12.21
C GLN A 136 4.51 8.49 11.72
N GLN A 137 4.21 8.47 10.42
CA GLN A 137 3.31 7.50 9.83
C GLN A 137 3.86 6.96 8.50
N ALA A 138 3.66 5.67 8.25
CA ALA A 138 3.69 5.10 6.90
C ALA A 138 2.28 5.07 6.33
N VAL A 139 2.15 5.47 5.06
CA VAL A 139 0.87 5.51 4.35
C VAL A 139 0.83 4.39 3.32
N TYR A 140 -0.26 3.64 3.33
CA TYR A 140 -0.48 2.55 2.39
C TYR A 140 -1.85 2.64 1.73
N ARG A 141 -1.92 2.22 0.47
CA ARG A 141 -3.18 1.88 -0.18
C ARG A 141 -3.41 0.38 -0.06
N LEU A 142 -4.55 0.01 0.50
CA LEU A 142 -5.05 -1.36 0.46
C LEU A 142 -5.98 -1.49 -0.73
N TRP A 143 -5.55 -2.23 -1.73
CA TRP A 143 -6.28 -2.43 -2.97
C TRP A 143 -7.21 -3.63 -2.86
N PHE A 144 -8.37 -3.49 -3.50
CA PHE A 144 -9.38 -4.52 -3.62
C PHE A 144 -9.82 -4.67 -5.08
N GLU A 145 -10.16 -5.89 -5.46
CA GLU A 145 -10.76 -6.20 -6.76
C GLU A 145 -12.14 -6.81 -6.57
N GLN A 146 -13.06 -6.44 -7.47
CA GLN A 146 -14.41 -6.97 -7.47
C GLN A 146 -14.47 -8.32 -8.20
N GLU A 147 -14.91 -9.36 -7.49
CA GLU A 147 -15.28 -10.62 -8.12
C GLU A 147 -16.59 -10.50 -8.93
N ASN A 148 -16.82 -11.48 -9.82
CA ASN A 148 -18.08 -11.65 -10.55
C ASN A 148 -19.32 -11.75 -9.64
N THR A 149 -19.15 -12.22 -8.40
CA THR A 149 -20.21 -12.29 -7.37
C THR A 149 -20.51 -10.92 -6.76
N GLY A 150 -19.69 -9.92 -7.06
CA GLY A 150 -19.81 -8.57 -6.56
C GLY A 150 -19.20 -8.34 -5.19
N ARG A 151 -18.42 -9.29 -4.67
CA ARG A 151 -17.63 -9.15 -3.44
C ARG A 151 -16.31 -8.46 -3.73
N TRP A 152 -15.83 -7.66 -2.78
CA TRP A 152 -14.50 -7.04 -2.84
C TRP A 152 -13.49 -7.96 -2.14
N LEU A 153 -12.47 -8.39 -2.87
CA LEU A 153 -11.37 -9.19 -2.34
C LEU A 153 -10.11 -8.35 -2.21
N PRO A 154 -9.30 -8.54 -1.14
CA PRO A 154 -8.02 -7.88 -1.03
C PRO A 154 -7.09 -8.35 -2.14
N LEU A 155 -6.46 -7.39 -2.82
CA LEU A 155 -5.55 -7.64 -3.93
C LEU A 155 -4.09 -7.50 -3.48
N VAL A 156 -3.71 -6.30 -3.04
CA VAL A 156 -2.33 -5.99 -2.63
C VAL A 156 -2.30 -4.75 -1.73
N GLN A 157 -1.20 -4.61 -0.99
CA GLN A 157 -0.87 -3.40 -0.23
C GLN A 157 0.22 -2.63 -0.98
N GLN A 158 0.06 -1.32 -1.10
CA GLN A 158 0.97 -0.44 -1.83
C GLN A 158 1.46 0.67 -0.90
N PHE A 159 2.76 0.73 -0.61
CA PHE A 159 3.36 1.86 0.09
C PHE A 159 3.36 3.13 -0.76
N ILE A 160 2.88 4.24 -0.18
CA ILE A 160 2.75 5.55 -0.84
C ILE A 160 3.62 6.61 -0.16
N GLY A 161 4.55 6.20 0.70
CA GLY A 161 5.45 7.11 1.40
C GLY A 161 5.11 7.27 2.88
N PHE A 162 5.79 8.25 3.48
CA PHE A 162 5.64 8.61 4.88
C PHE A 162 4.95 9.96 5.03
N ALA A 163 4.12 10.09 6.06
CA ALA A 163 3.48 11.35 6.42
C ALA A 163 4.05 11.90 7.73
N GLY A 164 4.19 13.23 7.79
CA GLY A 164 4.58 14.00 8.98
C GLY A 164 3.37 14.47 9.81
N GLU A 165 3.63 15.07 10.97
CA GLU A 165 2.60 15.80 11.72
C GLU A 165 2.23 17.09 10.95
N GLY A 166 1.09 17.11 10.27
CA GLY A 166 0.54 18.34 9.68
C GLY A 166 -0.20 18.20 8.34
N GLU A 167 -0.14 17.05 7.67
CA GLU A 167 -0.92 16.80 6.46
C GLU A 167 -2.22 16.06 6.84
N GLN A 168 -3.29 16.84 7.04
CA GLN A 168 -4.69 16.37 7.13
C GLN A 168 -5.49 16.92 5.95
#